data_AF-A0A6C2YLP7-F1
#
_entry.id   AF-A0A6C2YLP7-F1
#
_cell.length_a   1.000
_cell.length_b   1.000
_cell.length_c   1.000
_cell.angle_alpha   90.00
_cell.angle_beta   90.00
_cell.angle_gamma   90.00
#
_symmetry.space_group_name_H-M   'P 1'
#
loop_
_entity.id
_entity.type
_entity.pdbx_description
1 polymer ?
#
loop_
_entity_poly.entity_id
_entity_poly.type
_entity_poly.pdbx_seq_one_letter_code
_entity_poly.pdbx_strand_id
1 'polypeptide(L)'
;MREPIAKLNQKPNPVRSMGQHPGLLLHRYLDRVATGKASESGDPQAKTDLHRDATKAASDRDVHALYKSAYDRWQQQVALIPESLRQTAEMKSLGRLIVGLGTENVLETGIRLHHTYGMPVLPGSALKGLAAHYCHTVWGEADPRFRRRTEPKPETDDSTKSPGKAKPVTQKTTPHEVLFGDTDEAGFVIFHDGWMVPPENQASPLVEDVMTPHHPEWLEGKVAPSDFDSPVPVPFLAVEGTFALTLTWCGPEPEKCGPWMKLAMELLTEALAEWGIGGKTSSGYGRFDLEHYRKSTEERVKKKAAEDAKAAEEAKLASMSPLERRIEEILAKRTNQNEKRFHINLITALRENKLFTDEAERKAIAAVVKARMEADKLWGKKDEQSRVALIKQILGES
;
A
#
# COMPACT_ATOMS: atom_id res chain seq x y z
N MET A 1 23.95 44.91 -7.27
CA MET A 1 23.61 44.15 -6.04
C MET A 1 22.19 44.52 -5.67
N ARG A 2 21.26 43.56 -5.60
CA ARG A 2 19.90 43.84 -5.13
C ARG A 2 19.95 43.96 -3.61
N GLU A 3 19.53 45.10 -3.07
CA GLU A 3 19.38 45.28 -1.62
C GLU A 3 18.35 44.27 -1.08
N PRO A 4 18.61 43.65 0.08
CA PRO A 4 17.66 42.73 0.69
C PRO A 4 16.38 43.47 1.07
N ILE A 5 15.25 42.95 0.59
CA ILE A 5 13.92 43.49 0.89
C ILE A 5 13.62 43.25 2.37
N ALA A 6 13.42 44.35 3.08
CA ALA A 6 12.90 44.51 4.43
C ALA A 6 13.86 44.20 5.59
N LYS A 7 14.27 45.29 6.27
CA LYS A 7 14.40 45.30 7.73
C LYS A 7 13.07 44.80 8.31
N LEU A 8 12.98 43.50 8.61
CA LEU A 8 11.89 42.94 9.40
C LEU A 8 11.93 43.65 10.76
N ASN A 9 11.00 44.58 10.94
CA ASN A 9 10.78 45.28 12.18
C ASN A 9 10.75 44.28 13.34
N GLN A 10 11.42 44.66 14.43
CA GLN A 10 11.46 43.99 15.74
C GLN A 10 10.08 44.00 16.43
N LYS A 11 9.01 43.61 15.73
CA LYS A 11 7.75 43.23 16.37
C LYS A 11 7.91 41.78 16.84
N PRO A 12 7.50 41.45 18.08
CA PRO A 12 7.45 40.05 18.50
C PRO A 12 6.64 39.28 17.46
N ASN A 13 7.25 38.20 16.95
CA ASN A 13 6.64 37.34 15.94
C ASN A 13 5.21 37.00 16.40
N PRO A 14 4.18 37.05 15.52
CA PRO A 14 2.90 36.45 15.84
C PRO A 14 3.16 35.04 16.37
N VAL A 15 2.55 34.73 17.52
CA VAL A 15 2.81 33.57 18.38
C VAL A 15 3.00 32.30 17.54
N ARG A 16 4.26 31.91 17.28
CA ARG A 16 4.60 30.72 16.46
C ARG A 16 4.05 29.44 17.06
N SER A 17 3.89 29.42 18.38
CA SER A 17 3.30 28.30 19.11
C SER A 17 1.82 28.04 18.79
N MET A 18 1.19 28.85 17.94
CA MET A 18 -0.15 28.64 17.38
C MET A 18 -0.12 28.20 15.90
N GLY A 19 1.07 28.05 15.30
CA GLY A 19 1.23 27.66 13.91
C GLY A 19 0.85 26.19 13.70
N GLN A 20 -0.13 25.94 12.83
CA GLN A 20 -0.68 24.60 12.61
C GLN A 20 -0.11 23.89 11.37
N HIS A 21 0.73 24.52 10.52
CA HIS A 21 1.22 23.85 9.30
C HIS A 21 2.75 23.61 9.34
N PRO A 22 3.21 22.36 9.58
CA PRO A 22 4.64 22.03 9.72
C PRO A 22 5.51 22.53 8.57
N GLY A 23 5.12 22.25 7.32
CA GLY A 23 5.88 22.67 6.15
C GLY A 23 5.91 24.19 5.94
N LEU A 24 4.93 24.91 6.49
CA LEU A 24 4.89 26.37 6.38
C LEU A 24 5.85 26.97 7.39
N LEU A 25 5.83 26.45 8.63
CA LEU A 25 6.78 26.80 9.68
C LEU A 25 8.21 26.62 9.17
N LEU A 26 8.55 25.42 8.70
CA LEU A 26 9.91 25.09 8.23
C LEU A 26 10.38 25.96 7.06
N HIS A 27 9.48 26.38 6.16
CA HIS A 27 9.87 27.13 4.96
C HIS A 27 9.85 28.66 5.15
N ARG A 28 9.02 29.19 6.05
CA ARG A 28 8.70 30.63 6.08
C ARG A 28 8.88 31.29 7.44
N TYR A 29 9.06 30.52 8.51
CA TYR A 29 9.09 31.03 9.88
C TYR A 29 10.41 30.72 10.58
N LEU A 30 11.55 30.85 9.89
CA LEU A 30 12.83 31.02 10.57
C LEU A 30 13.00 32.50 10.95
N ASP A 31 13.18 32.82 12.24
CA ASP A 31 13.23 34.20 12.76
C ASP A 31 14.63 34.78 12.75
N ARG A 32 15.62 33.92 12.95
CA ARG A 32 17.03 34.29 13.03
C ARG A 32 17.83 33.33 12.17
N VAL A 33 18.82 33.88 11.49
CA VAL A 33 19.73 33.08 10.67
C VAL A 33 20.49 32.13 11.60
N ALA A 34 20.46 30.83 11.31
CA ALA A 34 21.08 29.81 12.15
C ALA A 34 22.62 29.82 12.05
N THR A 35 23.18 30.32 10.94
CA THR A 35 24.62 30.34 10.65
C THR A 35 25.10 31.76 10.31
N GLY A 36 26.22 32.19 10.92
CA GLY A 36 26.84 33.50 10.68
C GLY A 36 28.33 33.45 11.02
N LYS A 37 29.16 34.20 10.26
CA LYS A 37 30.58 34.43 10.63
C LYS A 37 30.63 35.16 11.97
N ALA A 38 31.74 35.09 12.71
CA ALA A 38 31.94 35.65 14.05
C ALA A 38 31.53 37.14 14.27
N SER A 39 31.15 37.88 13.22
CA SER A 39 30.61 39.25 13.25
C SER A 39 29.08 39.35 13.12
N GLU A 40 28.37 38.27 12.76
CA GLU A 40 26.90 38.19 12.67
C GLU A 40 26.44 37.03 13.55
N SER A 41 25.87 37.35 14.71
CA SER A 41 25.42 36.39 15.72
C SER A 41 24.29 35.49 15.19
N GLY A 42 24.65 34.35 14.60
CA GLY A 42 23.70 33.27 14.33
C GLY A 42 23.11 32.74 15.64
N ASP A 43 21.85 32.29 15.59
CA ASP A 43 21.16 31.72 16.76
C ASP A 43 20.85 30.23 16.50
N PRO A 44 21.73 29.30 16.93
CA PRO A 44 21.51 27.87 16.77
C PRO A 44 20.20 27.38 17.42
N GLN A 45 19.73 28.08 18.46
CA GLN A 45 18.49 27.74 19.16
C GLN A 45 17.26 27.99 18.29
N ALA A 46 17.31 28.95 17.37
CA ALA A 46 16.20 29.26 16.47
C ALA A 46 15.83 28.08 15.56
N LYS A 47 16.82 27.29 15.11
CA LYS A 47 16.59 26.08 14.31
C LYS A 47 15.90 24.98 15.13
N THR A 48 16.39 24.74 16.33
CA THR A 48 15.82 23.76 17.27
C THR A 48 14.39 24.13 17.67
N ASP A 49 14.13 25.41 17.94
CA ASP A 49 12.78 25.88 18.28
C ASP A 49 11.82 25.71 17.10
N LEU A 50 12.29 25.95 15.87
CA LEU A 50 11.50 25.73 14.66
C LEU A 50 11.16 24.25 14.43
N HIS A 51 12.12 23.35 14.65
CA HIS A 51 11.88 21.90 14.57
C HIS A 51 10.83 21.44 15.59
N ARG A 52 10.94 21.94 16.83
CA ARG A 52 9.99 21.68 17.89
C ARG A 52 8.59 22.18 17.56
N ASP A 53 8.47 23.39 17.00
CA ASP A 53 7.19 23.97 16.59
C ASP A 53 6.57 23.18 15.42
N ALA A 54 7.38 22.78 14.44
CA ALA A 54 6.92 21.94 13.33
C ALA A 54 6.44 20.55 13.82
N THR A 55 7.14 19.96 14.79
CA THR A 55 6.79 18.68 15.43
C THR A 55 5.46 18.80 16.18
N LYS A 56 5.27 19.87 16.96
CA LYS A 56 3.99 20.14 17.64
C LYS A 56 2.85 20.34 16.63
N ALA A 57 3.09 21.10 15.56
CA ALA A 57 2.10 21.32 14.51
C ALA A 57 1.69 20.02 13.80
N ALA A 58 2.62 19.06 13.64
CA ALA A 58 2.32 17.78 13.02
C ALA A 58 1.49 16.84 13.94
N SER A 59 1.48 17.12 15.25
CA SER A 59 0.62 16.48 16.25
C SER A 59 -0.65 17.27 16.57
N ASP A 60 -0.88 18.43 15.93
CA ASP A 60 -2.07 19.22 16.19
C ASP A 60 -3.34 18.47 15.77
N ARG A 61 -4.37 18.53 16.61
CA ARG A 61 -5.62 17.78 16.44
C ARG A 61 -6.35 18.16 15.15
N ASP A 62 -6.40 19.45 14.83
CA ASP A 62 -7.15 19.94 13.67
C ASP A 62 -6.41 19.58 12.38
N VAL A 63 -5.08 19.66 12.41
CA VAL A 63 -4.19 19.25 11.30
C VAL A 63 -4.32 17.76 11.05
N HIS A 64 -4.31 16.95 12.11
CA HIS A 64 -4.49 15.51 12.01
C HIS A 64 -5.88 15.16 11.45
N ALA A 65 -6.94 15.81 11.93
CA ALA A 65 -8.30 15.59 11.43
C ALA A 65 -8.46 15.98 9.95
N LEU A 66 -7.85 17.10 9.53
CA LEU A 66 -7.82 17.53 8.14
C LEU A 66 -7.05 16.53 7.26
N TYR A 67 -5.85 16.13 7.70
CA TYR A 67 -5.04 15.17 6.97
C TYR A 67 -5.74 13.81 6.87
N LYS A 68 -6.35 13.33 7.95
CA LYS A 68 -7.13 12.09 7.94
C LYS A 68 -8.26 12.16 6.92
N SER A 69 -9.01 13.26 6.87
CA SER A 69 -10.08 13.44 5.87
C SER A 69 -9.53 13.43 4.43
N ALA A 70 -8.36 14.02 4.21
CA ALA A 70 -7.69 14.00 2.92
C ALA A 70 -7.19 12.61 2.54
N TYR A 71 -6.61 11.87 3.49
CA TYR A 71 -6.14 10.51 3.33
C TYR A 71 -7.31 9.55 3.04
N ASP A 72 -8.41 9.64 3.78
CA ASP A 72 -9.62 8.84 3.56
C ASP A 72 -10.19 9.09 2.15
N ARG A 73 -10.23 10.36 1.71
CA ARG A 73 -10.62 10.71 0.33
C ARG A 73 -9.66 10.13 -0.71
N TRP A 74 -8.35 10.20 -0.47
CA TRP A 74 -7.36 9.62 -1.36
C TRP A 74 -7.51 8.08 -1.45
N GLN A 75 -7.71 7.40 -0.31
CA GLN A 75 -7.97 5.96 -0.29
C GLN A 75 -9.24 5.61 -1.07
N GLN A 76 -10.31 6.41 -0.96
CA GLN A 76 -11.52 6.22 -1.77
C GLN A 76 -11.22 6.37 -3.27
N GLN A 77 -10.40 7.33 -3.68
CA GLN A 77 -10.00 7.48 -5.08
C GLN A 77 -9.19 6.29 -5.58
N VAL A 78 -8.25 5.78 -4.79
CA VAL A 78 -7.51 4.55 -5.11
C VAL A 78 -8.47 3.36 -5.21
N ALA A 79 -9.48 3.30 -4.35
CA ALA A 79 -10.50 2.25 -4.34
C ALA A 79 -11.39 2.25 -5.59
N LEU A 80 -11.48 3.35 -6.35
CA LEU A 80 -12.20 3.41 -7.63
C LEU A 80 -11.45 2.73 -8.78
N ILE A 81 -10.12 2.56 -8.68
CA ILE A 81 -9.30 1.95 -9.73
C ILE A 81 -9.44 0.43 -9.67
N PRO A 82 -9.90 -0.32 -10.69
CA PRO A 82 -10.17 -1.76 -10.56
C PRO A 82 -9.05 -2.55 -9.87
N GLU A 83 -9.41 -3.51 -8.99
CA GLU A 83 -8.44 -4.32 -8.24
C GLU A 83 -7.44 -5.06 -9.13
N SER A 84 -7.86 -5.42 -10.35
CA SER A 84 -6.98 -6.03 -11.35
C SER A 84 -5.86 -5.09 -11.84
N LEU A 85 -6.07 -3.77 -11.78
CA LEU A 85 -5.17 -2.74 -12.32
C LEU A 85 -4.34 -2.02 -11.26
N ARG A 86 -4.57 -2.29 -9.97
CA ARG A 86 -3.87 -1.62 -8.87
C ARG A 86 -3.18 -2.64 -7.96
N GLN A 87 -2.07 -2.23 -7.36
CA GLN A 87 -1.47 -2.90 -6.22
C GLN A 87 -1.25 -1.88 -5.13
N THR A 88 -1.58 -2.24 -3.90
CA THR A 88 -1.45 -1.37 -2.72
C THR A 88 -0.66 -2.08 -1.65
N ALA A 89 0.27 -1.39 -1.02
CA ALA A 89 1.04 -1.89 0.11
C ALA A 89 1.06 -0.85 1.22
N GLU A 90 1.00 -1.28 2.48
CA GLU A 90 1.29 -0.42 3.62
C GLU A 90 2.60 -0.87 4.23
N MET A 91 3.60 0.00 4.21
CA MET A 91 4.95 -0.30 4.66
C MET A 91 5.33 0.58 5.84
N LYS A 92 5.73 -0.04 6.94
CA LYS A 92 6.22 0.65 8.14
C LYS A 92 7.72 0.91 8.02
N SER A 93 8.16 2.12 8.32
CA SER A 93 9.59 2.44 8.41
C SER A 93 10.23 1.63 9.55
N LEU A 94 11.34 0.94 9.27
CA LEU A 94 12.11 0.18 10.26
C LEU A 94 12.84 1.12 11.23
N GLY A 95 13.27 2.27 10.73
CA GLY A 95 13.90 3.33 11.49
C GLY A 95 13.60 4.69 10.88
N ARG A 96 14.42 5.68 11.24
CA ARG A 96 14.25 7.06 10.77
C ARG A 96 14.44 7.15 9.26
N LEU A 97 13.59 7.96 8.64
CA LEU A 97 13.58 8.24 7.22
C LEU A 97 13.90 9.72 7.00
N ILE A 98 14.77 10.02 6.03
CA ILE A 98 15.06 11.41 5.65
C ILE A 98 14.66 11.62 4.20
N VAL A 99 13.48 12.16 3.94
CA VAL A 99 13.03 12.42 2.56
C VAL A 99 13.37 13.84 2.18
N GLY A 100 14.14 14.08 1.11
CA GLY A 100 14.34 15.44 0.58
C GLY A 100 15.57 16.20 1.09
N LEU A 101 16.59 15.48 1.60
CA LEU A 101 17.87 16.06 2.10
C LEU A 101 18.63 16.90 1.04
N GLY A 102 18.24 16.89 -0.23
CA GLY A 102 18.85 17.69 -1.30
C GLY A 102 18.00 18.86 -1.80
N THR A 103 16.87 19.18 -1.15
CA THR A 103 16.14 20.41 -1.47
C THR A 103 16.83 21.60 -0.82
N GLU A 104 17.26 22.58 -1.62
CA GLU A 104 17.84 23.83 -1.12
C GLU A 104 16.85 24.48 -0.17
N ASN A 105 17.19 24.51 1.12
CA ASN A 105 16.43 25.20 2.14
C ASN A 105 17.38 25.93 3.09
N VAL A 106 16.88 26.98 3.73
CA VAL A 106 17.64 27.78 4.70
C VAL A 106 18.07 26.96 5.93
N LEU A 107 17.47 25.78 6.12
CA LEU A 107 17.74 24.87 7.24
C LEU A 107 18.81 23.82 6.92
N GLU A 108 19.36 23.77 5.70
CA GLU A 108 20.37 22.83 5.20
C GLU A 108 19.96 21.33 5.19
N THR A 109 18.89 20.97 5.88
CA THR A 109 18.32 19.61 5.94
C THR A 109 16.84 19.65 5.54
N GLY A 110 16.58 19.34 4.27
CA GLY A 110 15.22 19.28 3.72
C GLY A 110 14.45 18.04 4.13
N ILE A 111 13.20 18.24 4.54
CA ILE A 111 12.20 17.19 4.71
C ILE A 111 11.06 17.39 3.71
N ARG A 112 10.66 16.33 3.01
CA ARG A 112 9.58 16.40 2.02
C ARG A 112 8.23 16.21 2.72
N LEU A 113 7.53 17.33 2.89
CA LEU A 113 6.17 17.37 3.43
C LEU A 113 5.17 17.69 2.31
N HIS A 114 3.98 17.11 2.41
CA HIS A 114 2.86 17.42 1.57
C HIS A 114 2.52 18.91 1.71
N HIS A 115 2.48 19.62 0.58
CA HIS A 115 2.40 21.08 0.58
C HIS A 115 1.15 21.63 1.30
N THR A 116 0.02 20.93 1.18
CA THR A 116 -1.28 21.36 1.73
C THR A 116 -1.52 20.91 3.17
N TYR A 117 -0.91 19.80 3.59
CA TYR A 117 -1.25 19.14 4.87
C TYR A 117 -0.08 19.11 5.86
N GLY A 118 1.13 19.42 5.41
CA GLY A 118 2.32 19.43 6.24
C GLY A 118 2.79 18.06 6.73
N MET A 119 2.18 16.97 6.27
CA MET A 119 2.57 15.60 6.63
C MET A 119 3.61 15.02 5.67
N PRO A 120 4.49 14.11 6.13
CA PRO A 120 5.47 13.45 5.27
C PRO A 120 4.84 12.74 4.06
N VAL A 121 5.55 12.80 2.93
CA VAL A 121 5.16 12.11 1.69
C VAL A 121 6.38 11.52 1.00
N LEU A 122 6.24 10.31 0.47
CA LEU A 122 7.25 9.69 -0.40
C LEU A 122 6.93 10.04 -1.86
N PRO A 123 7.76 10.80 -2.57
CA PRO A 123 7.49 11.10 -3.97
C PRO A 123 7.47 9.82 -4.83
N GLY A 124 6.47 9.69 -5.69
CA GLY A 124 6.34 8.57 -6.64
C GLY A 124 7.53 8.48 -7.59
N SER A 125 8.15 9.62 -7.92
CA SER A 125 9.41 9.67 -8.67
C SER A 125 10.59 9.05 -7.92
N ALA A 126 10.67 9.25 -6.60
CA ALA A 126 11.71 8.66 -5.76
C ALA A 126 11.47 7.15 -5.59
N LEU A 127 10.21 6.72 -5.42
CA LEU A 127 9.82 5.31 -5.40
C LEU A 127 10.15 4.61 -6.72
N LYS A 128 9.79 5.22 -7.86
CA LYS A 128 10.11 4.72 -9.19
C LYS A 128 11.62 4.64 -9.42
N GLY A 129 12.35 5.69 -9.04
CA GLY A 129 13.81 5.74 -9.19
C GLY A 129 14.53 4.68 -8.36
N LEU A 130 14.11 4.48 -7.11
CA LEU A 130 14.61 3.42 -6.24
C LEU A 130 14.35 2.03 -6.87
N ALA A 131 13.11 1.75 -7.25
CA ALA A 131 12.75 0.46 -7.84
C ALA A 131 13.48 0.21 -9.16
N ALA A 132 13.61 1.22 -10.03
CA ALA A 132 14.34 1.09 -11.29
C ALA A 132 15.83 0.81 -11.08
N HIS A 133 16.47 1.52 -10.14
CA HIS A 133 17.88 1.32 -9.85
C HIS A 133 18.13 -0.06 -9.21
N TYR A 134 17.29 -0.46 -8.26
CA TYR A 134 17.36 -1.79 -7.64
C TYR A 134 17.13 -2.91 -8.68
N CYS A 135 16.15 -2.73 -9.58
CA CYS A 135 15.88 -3.65 -10.69
C CYS A 135 17.10 -3.83 -11.59
N HIS A 136 17.73 -2.73 -12.00
CA HIS A 136 18.91 -2.77 -12.86
C HIS A 136 20.11 -3.45 -12.19
N THR A 137 20.35 -3.14 -10.91
CA THR A 137 21.57 -3.56 -10.22
C THR A 137 21.43 -4.93 -9.59
N VAL A 138 20.40 -5.16 -8.76
CA VAL A 138 20.26 -6.39 -7.97
C VAL A 138 19.58 -7.47 -8.80
N TRP A 139 18.37 -7.22 -9.30
CA TRP A 139 17.66 -8.21 -10.11
C TRP A 139 18.36 -8.42 -11.47
N GLY A 140 18.95 -7.36 -12.02
CA GLY A 140 19.72 -7.40 -13.25
C GLY A 140 21.04 -8.17 -13.13
N GLU A 141 21.59 -8.36 -11.92
CA GLU A 141 22.72 -9.26 -11.68
C GLU A 141 22.31 -10.72 -11.81
N ALA A 142 21.15 -11.09 -11.28
CA ALA A 142 20.61 -12.45 -11.36
C ALA A 142 20.04 -12.79 -12.75
N ASP A 143 19.35 -11.83 -13.39
CA ASP A 143 18.75 -11.99 -14.72
C ASP A 143 18.94 -10.70 -15.55
N PRO A 144 19.79 -10.72 -16.59
CA PRO A 144 20.09 -9.57 -17.43
C PRO A 144 18.86 -8.88 -18.06
N ARG A 145 17.70 -9.56 -18.17
CA ARG A 145 16.46 -8.95 -18.68
C ARG A 145 15.94 -7.83 -17.77
N PHE A 146 16.32 -7.79 -16.50
CA PHE A 146 15.95 -6.70 -15.58
C PHE A 146 16.89 -5.49 -15.67
N ARG A 147 18.00 -5.59 -16.43
CA ARG A 147 18.84 -4.43 -16.67
C ARG A 147 18.15 -3.45 -17.60
N ARG A 148 18.24 -2.17 -17.26
CA ARG A 148 18.06 -1.10 -18.24
C ARG A 148 18.94 -1.38 -19.47
N ARG A 149 18.33 -1.40 -20.66
CA ARG A 149 19.05 -1.54 -21.92
C ARG A 149 19.99 -0.34 -22.10
N THR A 150 21.25 -0.64 -22.39
CA THR A 150 22.28 0.36 -22.73
C THR A 150 22.60 0.37 -24.21
N GLU A 151 22.38 -0.74 -24.90
CA GLU A 151 22.58 -0.86 -26.36
C GLU A 151 21.38 -0.32 -27.14
N PRO A 152 21.59 0.23 -28.36
CA PRO A 152 20.49 0.62 -29.24
C PRO A 152 19.54 -0.55 -29.49
N LYS A 153 18.24 -0.29 -29.61
CA LYS A 153 17.29 -1.32 -30.07
C LYS A 153 17.77 -1.85 -31.42
N PRO A 154 17.78 -3.18 -31.65
CA PRO A 154 18.14 -3.72 -32.96
C PRO A 154 17.25 -3.06 -34.01
N GLU A 155 17.86 -2.53 -35.06
CA GLU A 155 17.10 -1.98 -36.19
C GLU A 155 16.21 -3.10 -36.73
N THR A 156 14.90 -2.98 -36.53
CA THR A 156 13.96 -3.75 -37.33
C THR A 156 14.15 -3.29 -38.77
N ASP A 157 14.36 -4.23 -39.69
CA ASP A 157 14.55 -3.98 -41.11
C ASP A 157 13.37 -3.17 -41.69
N ASP A 158 13.49 -1.85 -41.61
CA ASP A 158 12.46 -0.88 -41.94
C ASP A 158 12.62 -0.49 -43.42
N SER A 159 12.40 -1.48 -44.29
CA SER A 159 12.19 -1.29 -45.72
C SER A 159 10.87 -0.53 -46.03
N THR A 160 10.18 -0.04 -45.00
CA THR A 160 8.91 0.70 -45.09
C THR A 160 8.98 2.13 -44.56
N LYS A 161 10.16 2.76 -44.52
CA LYS A 161 10.32 4.21 -44.27
C LYS A 161 9.70 5.06 -45.39
N SER A 162 8.37 5.14 -45.41
CA SER A 162 7.64 6.22 -46.06
C SER A 162 7.56 7.41 -45.10
N PRO A 163 7.96 8.63 -45.51
CA PRO A 163 7.87 9.81 -44.65
C PRO A 163 6.39 10.09 -44.32
N GLY A 164 6.05 10.13 -43.02
CA GLY A 164 4.71 10.50 -42.53
C GLY A 164 3.93 9.40 -41.80
N LYS A 165 4.45 8.17 -41.65
CA LYS A 165 3.83 7.16 -40.77
C LYS A 165 4.51 7.13 -39.40
N ALA A 166 3.69 7.03 -38.34
CA ALA A 166 4.15 6.84 -36.97
C ALA A 166 5.12 5.65 -36.92
N LYS A 167 6.24 5.81 -36.19
CA LYS A 167 7.18 4.71 -35.93
C LYS A 167 6.36 3.50 -35.43
N PRO A 168 6.54 2.29 -35.97
CA PRO A 168 5.91 1.12 -35.39
C PRO A 168 6.31 1.05 -33.92
N VAL A 169 5.32 0.90 -33.04
CA VAL A 169 5.50 0.74 -31.59
C VAL A 169 6.54 -0.37 -31.39
N THR A 170 7.70 -0.02 -30.85
CA THR A 170 8.72 -1.04 -30.56
C THR A 170 8.15 -1.88 -29.43
N GLN A 171 7.87 -3.16 -29.68
CA GLN A 171 7.39 -4.03 -28.62
C GLN A 171 8.40 -4.01 -27.48
N LYS A 172 7.99 -3.54 -26.30
CA LYS A 172 8.81 -3.63 -25.10
C LYS A 172 9.17 -5.09 -24.87
N THR A 173 10.46 -5.37 -24.80
CA THR A 173 10.96 -6.77 -24.78
C THR A 173 11.47 -7.18 -23.42
N THR A 174 11.78 -6.22 -22.54
CA THR A 174 12.35 -6.50 -21.22
C THR A 174 11.39 -6.10 -20.09
N PRO A 175 11.40 -6.84 -18.97
CA PRO A 175 10.74 -6.42 -17.74
C PRO A 175 11.03 -4.97 -17.34
N HIS A 176 12.28 -4.53 -17.46
CA HIS A 176 12.66 -3.17 -17.12
C HIS A 176 11.95 -2.12 -18.00
N GLU A 177 11.91 -2.32 -19.33
CA GLU A 177 11.19 -1.44 -20.26
C GLU A 177 9.68 -1.42 -19.97
N VAL A 178 9.10 -2.59 -19.67
CA VAL A 178 7.69 -2.73 -19.32
C VAL A 178 7.34 -1.89 -18.08
N LEU A 179 8.10 -2.05 -17.00
CA LEU A 179 7.83 -1.38 -15.72
C LEU A 179 8.15 0.12 -15.77
N PHE A 180 9.31 0.50 -16.29
CA PHE A 180 9.85 1.85 -16.13
C PHE A 180 9.79 2.71 -17.39
N GLY A 181 9.80 2.07 -18.56
CA GLY A 181 9.96 2.73 -19.86
C GLY A 181 11.42 2.96 -20.21
N ASP A 182 11.63 3.65 -21.32
CA ASP A 182 12.92 4.14 -21.81
C ASP A 182 12.81 5.61 -22.25
N THR A 183 13.74 6.09 -23.07
CA THR A 183 13.74 7.48 -23.57
C THR A 183 12.68 7.75 -24.63
N ASP A 184 12.22 6.71 -25.33
CA ASP A 184 11.26 6.81 -26.43
C ASP A 184 9.83 6.43 -25.99
N GLU A 185 9.70 5.50 -25.03
CA GLU A 185 8.43 4.92 -24.61
C GLU A 185 8.23 4.96 -23.09
N ALA A 186 7.06 5.42 -22.64
CA ALA A 186 6.70 5.45 -21.24
C ALA A 186 6.51 4.04 -20.66
N GLY A 187 6.87 3.83 -19.39
CA GLY A 187 6.56 2.61 -18.63
C GLY A 187 5.06 2.36 -18.47
N PHE A 188 4.67 1.11 -18.23
CA PHE A 188 3.26 0.72 -18.04
C PHE A 188 2.79 0.76 -16.59
N VAL A 189 3.69 1.06 -15.64
CA VAL A 189 3.36 1.17 -14.22
C VAL A 189 3.54 2.61 -13.75
N ILE A 190 2.48 3.17 -13.17
CA ILE A 190 2.52 4.46 -12.47
C ILE A 190 2.84 4.17 -11.01
N PHE A 191 3.89 4.83 -10.52
CA PHE A 191 4.27 4.86 -9.11
C PHE A 191 3.67 6.13 -8.52
N HIS A 192 2.60 5.98 -7.74
CA HIS A 192 1.98 7.12 -7.06
C HIS A 192 2.83 7.57 -5.87
N ASP A 193 2.61 8.79 -5.41
CA ASP A 193 3.18 9.26 -4.15
C ASP A 193 2.74 8.31 -3.00
N GLY A 194 3.68 7.96 -2.13
CA GLY A 194 3.41 7.20 -0.92
C GLY A 194 2.87 8.13 0.16
N TRP A 195 1.58 8.00 0.46
CA TRP A 195 0.91 8.80 1.48
C TRP A 195 1.20 8.23 2.86
N MET A 196 1.50 9.09 3.83
CA MET A 196 1.64 8.62 5.20
C MET A 196 0.28 8.16 5.75
N VAL A 197 0.23 6.96 6.33
CA VAL A 197 -0.96 6.50 7.06
C VAL A 197 -1.13 7.36 8.31
N PRO A 198 -2.29 8.00 8.53
CA PRO A 198 -2.52 8.84 9.70
C PRO A 198 -2.26 8.05 11.00
N PRO A 199 -1.39 8.55 11.91
CA PRO A 199 -1.06 7.83 13.14
C PRO A 199 -2.26 7.81 14.09
N GLU A 200 -2.62 6.64 14.63
CA GLU A 200 -3.82 6.47 15.48
C GLU A 200 -3.78 7.36 16.74
N ASN A 201 -2.60 7.50 17.35
CA ASN A 201 -2.41 8.24 18.60
C ASN A 201 -2.06 9.73 18.38
N GLN A 202 -2.23 10.27 17.17
CA GLN A 202 -1.83 11.64 16.81
C GLN A 202 -0.35 11.95 17.11
N ALA A 203 0.47 10.89 17.20
CA ALA A 203 1.91 11.02 17.40
C ALA A 203 2.53 11.76 16.22
N SER A 204 3.44 12.68 16.51
CA SER A 204 4.13 13.44 15.45
C SER A 204 4.93 12.46 14.61
N PRO A 205 4.78 12.50 13.28
CA PRO A 205 5.64 11.73 12.39
C PRO A 205 7.04 12.34 12.26
N LEU A 206 7.21 13.60 12.68
CA LEU A 206 8.48 14.32 12.68
C LEU A 206 9.19 14.02 14.00
N VAL A 207 10.44 13.57 13.90
CA VAL A 207 11.31 13.31 15.04
C VAL A 207 12.63 14.06 14.87
N GLU A 208 13.14 14.62 15.96
CA GLU A 208 14.46 15.25 15.95
C GLU A 208 15.56 14.19 16.02
N ASP A 209 16.62 14.44 15.26
CA ASP A 209 17.82 13.64 15.21
C ASP A 209 19.06 14.53 15.10
N VAL A 210 20.25 13.97 15.35
CA VAL A 210 21.52 14.69 15.37
C VAL A 210 22.56 14.02 14.50
N MET A 211 23.26 14.81 13.69
CA MET A 211 24.42 14.39 12.93
C MET A 211 25.66 15.05 13.50
N THR A 212 26.75 14.30 13.66
CA THR A 212 28.02 14.82 14.15
C THR A 212 29.11 14.65 13.09
N PRO A 213 29.15 15.48 12.03
CA PRO A 213 30.29 15.51 11.13
C PRO A 213 31.58 15.79 11.92
N HIS A 214 32.60 14.95 11.70
CA HIS A 214 33.88 15.05 12.40
C HIS A 214 34.89 15.96 11.70
N HIS A 215 34.86 16.05 10.35
CA HIS A 215 35.86 16.84 9.60
C HIS A 215 35.21 17.79 8.57
N PRO A 216 34.42 18.79 9.01
CA PRO A 216 33.74 19.72 8.09
C PRO A 216 34.73 20.49 7.20
N GLU A 217 35.87 20.93 7.72
CA GLU A 217 36.89 21.67 6.95
C GLU A 217 37.60 20.79 5.92
N TRP A 218 37.77 19.49 6.20
CA TRP A 218 38.29 18.53 5.24
C TRP A 218 37.28 18.23 4.12
N LEU A 219 36.00 18.08 4.46
CA LEU A 219 34.93 17.89 3.47
C LEU A 219 34.82 19.08 2.51
N GLU A 220 35.19 20.28 2.97
CA GLU A 220 35.28 21.50 2.16
C GLU A 220 36.63 21.64 1.41
N GLY A 221 37.53 20.66 1.55
CA GLY A 221 38.84 20.65 0.90
C GLY A 221 39.84 21.69 1.44
N LYS A 222 39.59 22.25 2.62
CA LYS A 222 40.40 23.35 3.19
C LYS A 222 41.60 22.84 3.99
N VAL A 223 41.46 21.73 4.71
CA VAL A 223 42.48 21.19 5.62
C VAL A 223 42.50 19.66 5.54
N ALA A 224 43.65 19.04 5.79
CA ALA A 224 43.73 17.59 5.98
C ALA A 224 42.97 17.16 7.25
N PRO A 225 42.30 16.00 7.26
CA PRO A 225 41.48 15.60 8.40
C PRO A 225 42.40 15.24 9.59
N SER A 226 42.01 15.63 10.80
CA SER A 226 42.75 15.33 12.02
C SER A 226 41.86 14.60 13.03
N ASP A 227 42.39 13.57 13.69
CA ASP A 227 41.68 12.85 14.77
C ASP A 227 41.37 13.74 15.99
N PHE A 228 41.91 14.96 16.03
CA PHE A 228 41.64 15.96 17.08
C PHE A 228 40.48 16.92 16.73
N ASP A 229 39.86 16.77 15.56
CA ASP A 229 38.73 17.61 15.17
C ASP A 229 37.51 17.33 16.07
N SER A 230 36.94 18.39 16.63
CA SER A 230 35.76 18.27 17.49
C SER A 230 34.50 17.99 16.65
N PRO A 231 33.65 17.03 17.04
CA PRO A 231 32.38 16.80 16.34
C PRO A 231 31.49 18.03 16.47
N VAL A 232 30.82 18.42 15.39
CA VAL A 232 29.85 19.53 15.39
C VAL A 232 28.44 18.94 15.34
N PRO A 233 27.66 18.91 16.45
CA PRO A 233 26.31 18.38 16.43
C PRO A 233 25.38 19.28 15.61
N VAL A 234 24.77 18.73 14.57
CA VAL A 234 23.82 19.39 13.68
C VAL A 234 22.45 18.71 13.84
N PRO A 235 21.47 19.35 14.51
CA PRO A 235 20.13 18.80 14.62
C PRO A 235 19.40 18.90 13.28
N PHE A 236 18.57 17.90 12.99
CA PHE A 236 17.73 17.82 11.80
C PHE A 236 16.43 17.06 12.10
N LEU A 237 15.44 17.20 11.22
CA LEU A 237 14.20 16.44 11.30
C LEU A 237 14.29 15.17 10.45
N ALA A 238 13.86 14.06 11.04
CA ALA A 238 13.60 12.81 10.37
C ALA A 238 12.12 12.42 10.50
N VAL A 239 11.73 11.36 9.79
CA VAL A 239 10.37 10.84 9.75
C VAL A 239 10.34 9.42 10.29
N GLU A 240 9.31 9.10 11.05
CA GLU A 240 8.93 7.73 11.40
C GLU A 240 7.43 7.53 11.11
N GLY A 241 7.07 6.39 10.51
CA GLY A 241 5.67 6.12 10.23
C GLY A 241 5.42 4.97 9.25
N THR A 242 4.14 4.76 8.98
CA THR A 242 3.67 3.82 7.95
C THR A 242 3.27 4.60 6.71
N PHE A 243 3.60 4.10 5.53
CA PHE A 243 3.26 4.72 4.24
C PHE A 243 2.43 3.77 3.39
N ALA A 244 1.33 4.27 2.86
CA ALA A 244 0.50 3.61 1.87
C ALA A 244 1.04 3.88 0.47
N LEU A 245 1.54 2.82 -0.16
CA LEU A 245 2.09 2.80 -1.50
C LEU A 245 1.03 2.30 -2.48
N THR A 246 0.95 2.93 -3.64
CA THR A 246 0.02 2.52 -4.70
C THR A 246 0.74 2.48 -6.04
N LEU A 247 0.58 1.35 -6.75
CA LEU A 247 0.97 1.18 -8.13
C LEU A 247 -0.27 0.98 -8.98
N THR A 248 -0.29 1.55 -10.18
CA THR A 248 -1.40 1.31 -11.14
C THR A 248 -0.88 1.00 -12.53
N TRP A 249 -1.55 0.07 -13.20
CA TRP A 249 -1.29 -0.26 -14.60
C TRP A 249 -1.91 0.79 -15.53
N CYS A 250 -1.10 1.29 -16.47
CA CYS A 250 -1.53 2.17 -17.55
C CYS A 250 -1.11 1.65 -18.94
N GLY A 251 -0.62 0.40 -19.01
CA GLY A 251 -0.23 -0.26 -20.25
C GLY A 251 -1.40 -0.87 -21.03
N PRO A 252 -1.13 -1.43 -22.23
CA PRO A 252 -2.10 -2.20 -22.99
C PRO A 252 -2.46 -3.51 -22.26
N GLU A 253 -3.49 -4.21 -22.77
CA GLU A 253 -3.90 -5.54 -22.29
C GLU A 253 -4.11 -5.62 -20.76
N PRO A 254 -5.03 -4.81 -20.20
CA PRO A 254 -5.29 -4.73 -18.76
C PRO A 254 -5.56 -6.09 -18.09
N GLU A 255 -6.12 -7.05 -18.82
CA GLU A 255 -6.37 -8.41 -18.37
C GLU A 255 -5.10 -9.24 -18.13
N LYS A 256 -3.96 -8.85 -18.71
CA LYS A 256 -2.65 -9.53 -18.56
C LYS A 256 -1.70 -8.82 -17.59
N CYS A 257 -2.12 -7.72 -16.97
CA CYS A 257 -1.23 -6.93 -16.12
C CYS A 257 -0.93 -7.55 -14.75
N GLY A 258 -1.74 -8.50 -14.28
CA GLY A 258 -1.64 -9.06 -12.92
C GLY A 258 -0.22 -9.50 -12.51
N PRO A 259 0.48 -10.34 -13.29
CA PRO A 259 1.86 -10.73 -13.01
C PRO A 259 2.84 -9.56 -12.98
N TRP A 260 2.69 -8.58 -13.88
CA TRP A 260 3.54 -7.38 -13.93
C TRP A 260 3.35 -6.49 -12.70
N MET A 261 2.10 -6.29 -12.30
CA MET A 261 1.76 -5.48 -11.13
C MET A 261 2.27 -6.13 -9.84
N LYS A 262 2.18 -7.46 -9.73
CA LYS A 262 2.74 -8.22 -8.61
C LYS A 262 4.26 -8.08 -8.56
N LEU A 263 4.92 -8.30 -9.70
CA LEU A 263 6.37 -8.16 -9.86
C LEU A 263 6.84 -6.74 -9.49
N ALA A 264 6.13 -5.70 -9.93
CA ALA A 264 6.45 -4.31 -9.64
C ALA A 264 6.34 -3.99 -8.13
N MET A 265 5.34 -4.55 -7.45
CA MET A 265 5.17 -4.37 -6.01
C MET A 265 6.24 -5.13 -5.22
N GLU A 266 6.54 -6.38 -5.59
CA GLU A 266 7.62 -7.16 -4.99
C GLU A 266 8.97 -6.45 -5.11
N LEU A 267 9.29 -5.97 -6.31
CA LEU A 267 10.48 -5.17 -6.57
C LEU A 267 10.57 -3.94 -5.67
N LEU A 268 9.47 -3.19 -5.54
CA LEU A 268 9.45 -1.95 -4.76
C LEU A 268 9.61 -2.24 -3.26
N THR A 269 8.94 -3.26 -2.73
CA THR A 269 9.01 -3.58 -1.29
C THR A 269 10.37 -4.16 -0.91
N GLU A 270 11.00 -4.97 -1.77
CA GLU A 270 12.39 -5.41 -1.59
C GLU A 270 13.37 -4.24 -1.62
N ALA A 271 13.26 -3.34 -2.61
CA ALA A 271 14.13 -2.18 -2.71
C ALA A 271 14.02 -1.26 -1.49
N LEU A 272 12.81 -1.03 -0.98
CA LEU A 272 12.59 -0.26 0.25
C LEU A 272 13.17 -0.93 1.50
N ALA A 273 13.18 -2.26 1.55
CA ALA A 273 13.69 -3.02 2.68
C ALA A 273 15.22 -3.12 2.69
N GLU A 274 15.85 -3.29 1.52
CA GLU A 274 17.30 -3.52 1.43
C GLU A 274 18.11 -2.25 1.22
N TRP A 275 17.65 -1.38 0.32
CA TRP A 275 18.37 -0.16 -0.06
C TRP A 275 17.80 1.09 0.61
N GLY A 276 16.51 1.08 0.93
CA GLY A 276 15.82 2.22 1.53
C GLY A 276 15.68 3.41 0.58
N ILE A 277 14.94 4.41 1.03
CA ILE A 277 14.64 5.62 0.27
C ILE A 277 15.05 6.88 1.03
N GLY A 278 15.39 7.94 0.31
CA GLY A 278 15.76 9.22 0.88
C GLY A 278 17.27 9.39 1.10
N GLY A 279 17.63 10.27 2.02
CA GLY A 279 19.00 10.60 2.36
C GLY A 279 19.61 9.64 3.39
N LYS A 280 20.95 9.52 3.35
CA LYS A 280 21.75 8.75 4.32
C LYS A 280 21.36 7.27 4.44
N THR A 281 20.94 6.66 3.33
CA THR A 281 20.60 5.24 3.27
C THR A 281 21.78 4.32 3.58
N SER A 282 23.03 4.76 3.35
CA SER A 282 24.25 4.04 3.75
C SER A 282 24.44 3.95 5.27
N SER A 283 23.85 4.86 6.04
CA SER A 283 23.86 4.86 7.51
C SER A 283 22.61 4.20 8.11
N GLY A 284 21.80 3.51 7.29
CA GLY A 284 20.62 2.76 7.73
C GLY A 284 19.30 3.53 7.69
N TYR A 285 19.29 4.81 7.32
CA TYR A 285 18.04 5.57 7.19
C TYR A 285 17.16 5.05 6.04
N GLY A 286 15.86 5.25 6.19
CA GLY A 286 14.87 5.05 5.13
C GLY A 286 14.56 3.60 4.76
N ARG A 287 14.92 2.64 5.62
CA ARG A 287 14.55 1.22 5.49
C ARG A 287 13.13 0.94 5.93
N PHE A 288 12.51 -0.05 5.30
CA PHE A 288 11.14 -0.48 5.61
C PHE A 288 11.09 -1.95 6.05
N ASP A 289 10.10 -2.27 6.88
CA ASP A 289 9.92 -3.60 7.46
C ASP A 289 9.16 -4.52 6.50
N LEU A 290 9.92 -5.33 5.74
CA LEU A 290 9.38 -6.28 4.77
C LEU A 290 8.64 -7.45 5.43
N GLU A 291 9.12 -7.92 6.57
CA GLU A 291 8.54 -9.07 7.27
C GLU A 291 7.19 -8.71 7.89
N HIS A 292 7.08 -7.49 8.45
CA HIS A 292 5.80 -6.95 8.89
C HIS A 292 4.81 -6.81 7.72
N TYR A 293 5.27 -6.33 6.56
CA TYR A 293 4.43 -6.23 5.36
C TYR A 293 3.94 -7.60 4.86
N ARG A 294 4.80 -8.61 4.82
CA ARG A 294 4.43 -9.98 4.40
C ARG A 294 3.35 -10.56 5.31
N LYS A 295 3.55 -10.47 6.64
CA LYS A 295 2.59 -10.94 7.64
C LYS A 295 1.25 -10.22 7.54
N SER A 296 1.25 -8.90 7.46
CA SER A 296 0.01 -8.11 7.38
C SER A 296 -0.76 -8.36 6.08
N THR A 297 -0.04 -8.62 4.98
CA THR A 297 -0.65 -9.00 3.69
C THR A 297 -1.33 -10.37 3.79
N GLU A 298 -0.67 -11.37 4.38
CA GLU A 298 -1.27 -12.69 4.59
C GLU A 298 -2.54 -12.63 5.45
N GLU A 299 -2.51 -11.85 6.53
CA GLU A 299 -3.67 -11.63 7.40
C GLU A 299 -4.82 -10.94 6.65
N ARG A 300 -4.53 -9.91 5.86
CA ARG A 300 -5.53 -9.23 5.03
C ARG A 300 -6.16 -10.16 4.00
N VAL A 301 -5.37 -11.01 3.34
CA VAL A 301 -5.87 -12.00 2.37
C VAL A 301 -6.79 -13.01 3.07
N LYS A 302 -6.38 -13.54 4.24
CA LYS A 302 -7.21 -14.46 5.04
C LYS A 302 -8.52 -13.81 5.47
N LYS A 303 -8.47 -12.55 5.93
CA LYS A 303 -9.64 -11.78 6.36
C LYS A 303 -10.60 -11.52 5.20
N LYS A 304 -10.09 -11.05 4.05
CA LYS A 304 -10.92 -10.80 2.85
C LYS A 304 -11.57 -12.09 2.35
N ALA A 305 -10.84 -13.21 2.30
CA ALA A 305 -11.39 -14.50 1.91
C ALA A 305 -12.52 -14.97 2.86
N ALA A 306 -12.37 -14.73 4.17
CA ALA A 306 -13.42 -15.03 5.15
C ALA A 306 -14.65 -14.13 5.00
N GLU A 307 -14.46 -12.84 4.73
CA GLU A 307 -15.54 -11.88 4.47
C GLU A 307 -16.29 -12.21 3.18
N ASP A 308 -15.56 -12.51 2.09
CA ASP A 308 -16.14 -12.91 0.80
C ASP A 308 -16.92 -14.23 0.92
N ALA A 309 -16.40 -15.20 1.68
CA ALA A 309 -17.10 -16.46 1.95
C ALA A 309 -18.39 -16.23 2.74
N LYS A 310 -18.36 -15.38 3.76
CA LYS A 310 -19.54 -15.00 4.53
C LYS A 310 -20.57 -14.27 3.69
N ALA A 311 -20.14 -13.31 2.86
CA ALA A 311 -21.01 -12.57 1.96
C ALA A 311 -21.65 -13.49 0.90
N ALA A 312 -20.89 -14.47 0.37
CA ALA A 312 -21.42 -15.47 -0.54
C ALA A 312 -22.45 -16.40 0.13
N GLU A 313 -22.21 -16.79 1.39
CA GLU A 313 -23.16 -17.57 2.18
C GLU A 313 -24.45 -16.77 2.46
N GLU A 314 -24.33 -15.52 2.88
CA GLU A 314 -25.46 -14.61 3.10
C GLU A 314 -26.26 -14.36 1.81
N ALA A 315 -25.58 -14.16 0.67
CA ALA A 315 -26.22 -14.03 -0.64
C ALA A 315 -26.95 -15.31 -1.07
N LYS A 316 -26.36 -16.48 -0.80
CA LYS A 316 -26.99 -17.79 -1.04
C LYS A 316 -28.25 -17.93 -0.19
N LEU A 317 -28.19 -17.66 1.11
CA LEU A 317 -29.33 -17.65 2.03
C LEU A 317 -30.42 -16.66 1.61
N ALA A 318 -30.04 -15.47 1.16
CA ALA A 318 -30.98 -14.45 0.69
C ALA A 318 -31.73 -14.91 -0.58
N SER A 319 -31.06 -15.63 -1.48
CA SER A 319 -31.65 -16.17 -2.72
C SER A 319 -32.54 -17.41 -2.51
N MET A 320 -32.45 -18.08 -1.35
CA MET A 320 -33.24 -19.26 -1.04
C MET A 320 -34.69 -18.93 -0.68
N SER A 321 -35.62 -19.74 -1.18
CA SER A 321 -37.02 -19.74 -0.78
C SER A 321 -37.19 -20.11 0.71
N PRO A 322 -38.32 -19.74 1.35
CA PRO A 322 -38.59 -20.10 2.75
C PRO A 322 -38.48 -21.61 3.03
N LEU A 323 -38.83 -22.45 2.05
CA LEU A 323 -38.71 -23.91 2.14
C LEU A 323 -37.23 -24.36 2.11
N GLU A 324 -36.44 -23.80 1.20
CA GLU A 324 -35.00 -24.12 1.08
C GLU A 324 -34.21 -23.67 2.32
N ARG A 325 -34.56 -22.53 2.91
CA ARG A 325 -33.98 -22.07 4.19
C ARG A 325 -34.27 -23.06 5.31
N ARG A 326 -35.51 -23.57 5.40
CA ARG A 326 -35.92 -24.57 6.40
C ARG A 326 -35.17 -25.90 6.22
N ILE A 327 -34.94 -26.31 4.97
CA ILE A 327 -34.14 -27.49 4.64
C ILE A 327 -32.69 -27.28 5.11
N GLU A 328 -32.06 -26.15 4.78
CA GLU A 328 -30.68 -25.85 5.19
C GLU A 328 -30.55 -25.69 6.72
N GLU A 329 -31.50 -25.09 7.43
CA GLU A 329 -31.49 -25.01 8.91
C GLU A 329 -31.51 -26.40 9.58
N ILE A 330 -32.31 -27.34 9.04
CA ILE A 330 -32.35 -28.73 9.52
C ILE A 330 -31.03 -29.43 9.21
N LEU A 331 -30.41 -29.09 8.08
CA LEU A 331 -29.09 -29.60 7.69
C LEU A 331 -27.94 -28.96 8.48
N ALA A 332 -28.09 -27.75 9.02
CA ALA A 332 -27.09 -27.03 9.79
C ALA A 332 -26.99 -27.47 11.26
N LYS A 333 -28.07 -28.03 11.84
CA LYS A 333 -28.11 -28.60 13.21
C LYS A 333 -27.29 -29.90 13.40
N ARG A 334 -26.22 -30.08 12.61
CA ARG A 334 -25.38 -31.29 12.63
C ARG A 334 -24.59 -31.43 13.94
N THR A 335 -24.60 -32.64 14.49
CA THR A 335 -23.70 -33.08 15.57
C THR A 335 -22.47 -33.85 15.06
N ASN A 336 -22.37 -34.23 13.78
CA ASN A 336 -21.20 -34.94 13.26
C ASN A 336 -20.95 -34.71 11.75
N GLN A 337 -19.71 -34.38 11.37
CA GLN A 337 -19.30 -34.11 9.99
C GLN A 337 -19.07 -35.37 9.14
N ASN A 338 -19.10 -36.58 9.73
CA ASN A 338 -18.55 -37.79 9.10
C ASN A 338 -19.57 -38.78 8.50
N GLU A 339 -20.86 -38.45 8.42
CA GLU A 339 -21.85 -39.38 7.86
C GLU A 339 -22.14 -39.13 6.38
N LYS A 340 -21.76 -40.10 5.55
CA LYS A 340 -22.12 -40.28 4.13
C LYS A 340 -23.64 -40.46 3.87
N ARG A 341 -24.52 -40.07 4.81
CA ARG A 341 -25.97 -40.33 4.72
C ARG A 341 -26.80 -39.08 5.04
N PHE A 342 -26.52 -38.03 4.26
CA PHE A 342 -27.17 -36.70 4.22
C PHE A 342 -28.71 -36.71 4.25
N HIS A 343 -29.35 -37.72 3.65
CA HIS A 343 -30.82 -37.83 3.54
C HIS A 343 -31.48 -38.36 4.83
N ILE A 344 -30.74 -38.96 5.77
CA ILE A 344 -31.34 -39.59 6.96
C ILE A 344 -32.07 -38.57 7.84
N ASN A 345 -31.47 -37.42 8.13
CA ASN A 345 -32.08 -36.43 9.03
C ASN A 345 -33.36 -35.83 8.43
N LEU A 346 -33.36 -35.56 7.12
CA LEU A 346 -34.55 -35.12 6.40
C LEU A 346 -35.64 -36.20 6.38
N ILE A 347 -35.26 -37.47 6.18
CA ILE A 347 -36.19 -38.61 6.26
C ILE A 347 -36.76 -38.77 7.68
N THR A 348 -35.93 -38.62 8.71
CA THR A 348 -36.36 -38.67 10.12
C THR A 348 -37.33 -37.52 10.43
N ALA A 349 -37.03 -36.31 9.98
CA ALA A 349 -37.94 -35.16 10.10
C ALA A 349 -39.27 -35.38 9.36
N LEU A 350 -39.23 -36.02 8.18
CA LEU A 350 -40.43 -36.42 7.44
C LEU A 350 -41.23 -37.53 8.16
N ARG A 351 -40.57 -38.45 8.88
CA ARG A 351 -41.22 -39.51 9.67
C ARG A 351 -41.90 -38.98 10.93
N GLU A 352 -41.21 -38.10 11.66
CA GLU A 352 -41.70 -37.59 12.94
C GLU A 352 -42.87 -36.60 12.77
N ASN A 353 -43.10 -36.09 11.56
CA ASN A 353 -44.25 -35.26 11.20
C ASN A 353 -44.42 -33.98 12.06
N LYS A 354 -43.34 -33.51 12.69
CA LYS A 354 -43.34 -32.37 13.63
C LYS A 354 -42.91 -31.05 13.01
N LEU A 355 -42.20 -31.08 11.87
CA LEU A 355 -41.55 -29.90 11.27
C LEU A 355 -42.20 -29.42 9.96
N PHE A 356 -42.92 -30.30 9.26
CA PHE A 356 -43.52 -30.05 7.95
C PHE A 356 -44.99 -30.46 7.99
N THR A 357 -45.85 -29.53 8.36
CA THR A 357 -47.28 -29.76 8.59
C THR A 357 -48.12 -29.58 7.33
N ASP A 358 -47.60 -28.87 6.32
CA ASP A 358 -48.28 -28.70 5.03
C ASP A 358 -47.93 -29.84 4.06
N GLU A 359 -48.94 -30.32 3.32
CA GLU A 359 -48.81 -31.43 2.39
C GLU A 359 -47.96 -31.04 1.16
N ALA A 360 -48.08 -29.78 0.72
CA ALA A 360 -47.26 -29.26 -0.38
C ALA A 360 -45.78 -29.16 0.02
N GLU A 361 -45.48 -28.69 1.25
CA GLU A 361 -44.12 -28.69 1.80
C GLU A 361 -43.54 -30.11 1.90
N ARG A 362 -44.31 -31.09 2.41
CA ARG A 362 -43.85 -32.48 2.53
C ARG A 362 -43.52 -33.11 1.16
N LYS A 363 -44.35 -32.86 0.15
CA LYS A 363 -44.08 -33.33 -1.23
C LYS A 363 -42.83 -32.68 -1.81
N ALA A 364 -42.64 -31.38 -1.63
CA ALA A 364 -41.46 -30.67 -2.11
C ALA A 364 -40.17 -31.19 -1.46
N ILE A 365 -40.17 -31.45 -0.15
CA ILE A 365 -39.00 -32.01 0.56
C ILE A 365 -38.74 -33.46 0.15
N ALA A 366 -39.80 -34.28 0.00
CA ALA A 366 -39.66 -35.65 -0.48
C ALA A 366 -39.04 -35.70 -1.90
N ALA A 367 -39.37 -34.74 -2.77
CA ALA A 367 -38.79 -34.62 -4.11
C ALA A 367 -37.29 -34.26 -4.05
N VAL A 368 -36.89 -33.35 -3.16
CA VAL A 368 -35.48 -33.00 -2.92
C VAL A 368 -34.68 -34.21 -2.41
N VAL A 369 -35.24 -34.98 -1.46
CA VAL A 369 -34.60 -36.20 -0.95
C VAL A 369 -34.46 -37.25 -2.04
N LYS A 370 -35.50 -37.46 -2.88
CA LYS A 370 -35.46 -38.38 -4.02
C LYS A 370 -34.34 -38.02 -5.02
N ALA A 371 -34.34 -36.79 -5.52
CA ALA A 371 -33.35 -36.32 -6.50
C ALA A 371 -31.91 -36.51 -6.00
N ARG A 372 -31.68 -36.34 -4.69
CA ARG A 372 -30.35 -36.51 -4.10
C ARG A 372 -29.97 -37.97 -3.89
N MET A 373 -30.89 -38.82 -3.44
CA MET A 373 -30.67 -40.27 -3.35
C MET A 373 -30.37 -40.89 -4.72
N GLU A 374 -30.96 -40.35 -5.79
CA GLU A 374 -30.64 -40.72 -7.17
C GLU A 374 -29.22 -40.29 -7.56
N ALA A 375 -28.82 -39.04 -7.26
CA ALA A 375 -27.46 -38.55 -7.50
C ALA A 375 -26.37 -39.36 -6.76
N ASP A 376 -26.66 -39.78 -5.52
CA ASP A 376 -25.75 -40.60 -4.70
C ASP A 376 -25.82 -42.11 -5.06
N LYS A 377 -26.60 -42.51 -6.07
CA LYS A 377 -26.83 -43.90 -6.50
C LYS A 377 -27.34 -44.81 -5.37
N LEU A 378 -28.14 -44.26 -4.45
CA LEU A 378 -28.76 -44.98 -3.33
C LEU A 378 -30.21 -45.36 -3.63
N TRP A 379 -30.83 -44.69 -4.60
CA TRP A 379 -32.19 -44.99 -5.06
C TRP A 379 -32.25 -46.41 -5.65
N GLY A 380 -32.96 -47.32 -4.98
CA GLY A 380 -33.12 -48.71 -5.40
C GLY A 380 -32.16 -49.73 -4.74
N LYS A 381 -31.25 -49.30 -3.85
CA LYS A 381 -30.43 -50.25 -3.08
C LYS A 381 -31.26 -51.01 -2.04
N LYS A 382 -30.91 -52.29 -1.81
CA LYS A 382 -31.62 -53.19 -0.86
C LYS A 382 -31.64 -52.66 0.57
N ASP A 383 -30.57 -52.01 1.02
CA ASP A 383 -30.42 -51.44 2.36
C ASP A 383 -31.24 -50.16 2.60
N GLU A 384 -31.75 -49.53 1.53
CA GLU A 384 -32.46 -48.25 1.57
C GLU A 384 -33.96 -48.39 1.21
N GLN A 385 -34.47 -49.61 0.98
CA GLN A 385 -35.84 -49.87 0.52
C GLN A 385 -36.94 -49.26 1.42
N SER A 386 -36.77 -49.34 2.74
CA SER A 386 -37.74 -48.77 3.70
C SER A 386 -37.86 -47.25 3.62
N ARG A 387 -36.80 -46.57 3.15
CA ARG A 387 -36.75 -45.11 3.00
C ARG A 387 -37.30 -44.68 1.65
N VAL A 388 -36.96 -45.42 0.59
CA VAL A 388 -37.53 -45.22 -0.75
C VAL A 388 -39.06 -45.40 -0.73
N ALA A 389 -39.56 -46.42 -0.03
CA ALA A 389 -41.01 -46.65 0.12
C ALA A 389 -41.73 -45.47 0.79
N LEU A 390 -41.16 -44.90 1.85
CA LEU A 390 -41.71 -43.73 2.53
C LEU A 390 -41.75 -42.50 1.61
N ILE A 391 -40.68 -42.24 0.85
CA ILE A 391 -40.61 -41.10 -0.07
C ILE A 391 -41.62 -41.26 -1.20
N LYS A 392 -41.74 -42.45 -1.78
CA LYS A 392 -42.76 -42.79 -2.79
C LYS A 392 -44.19 -42.55 -2.28
N GLN A 393 -44.47 -43.00 -1.05
CA GLN A 393 -45.77 -42.79 -0.40
C GLN A 393 -46.11 -41.30 -0.27
N ILE A 394 -45.14 -40.46 0.13
CA ILE A 394 -45.35 -39.02 0.28
C ILE A 394 -45.54 -38.33 -1.09
N LEU A 395 -44.83 -38.80 -2.12
CA LEU A 395 -44.94 -38.28 -3.49
C LEU A 395 -46.18 -38.80 -4.26
N GLY A 396 -46.86 -39.83 -3.76
CA GLY A 396 -47.98 -40.48 -4.46
C GLY A 396 -47.54 -41.35 -5.63
N GLU A 397 -46.27 -41.77 -5.66
CA GLU A 397 -45.71 -42.65 -6.69
C GLU A 397 -45.92 -44.12 -6.31
N SER A 398 -46.36 -44.95 -7.27
CA SER A 398 -46.56 -46.40 -7.08
C SER A 398 -45.26 -47.20 -7.00
#